data_AF-A0A820VDI3-F1
#
_entry.id   AF-A0A820VDI3-F1
#
_cell.length_a   1.000
_cell.length_b   1.000
_cell.length_c   1.000
_cell.angle_alpha   90.00
_cell.angle_beta   90.00
_cell.angle_gamma   90.00
#
_symmetry.space_group_name_H-M   'P 1'
#
loop_
_entity.id
_entity.type
_entity.pdbx_description
1 polymer ?
#
loop_
_entity_poly.entity_id
_entity_poly.type
_entity_poly.pdbx_seq_one_letter_code
_entity_poly.pdbx_strand_id
1 'polypeptide(L)'
;MPAVYGTSIMFGIATNKQKLTSENFTDLIGIDHNGWGLAHHGLLWHNGISRSYLLKPIEPLQPVLVGLEFDADARTLSYSIDNQSMGIAFHSIPRDIPIYPAVSSTSAHSAMILQHRCQLCSSLREICLRVIRSTHLFDNTKHQLLPHHLIRQLMQ
;
A
#
# COMPACT_ATOMS: atom_id res chain seq x y z
N MET A 1 -3.88 16.04 -22.27
CA MET A 1 -2.97 16.61 -21.25
C MET A 1 -1.54 16.42 -21.72
N PRO A 2 -0.61 17.35 -21.47
CA PRO A 2 0.80 17.16 -21.88
C PRO A 2 1.41 15.95 -21.16
N ALA A 3 2.36 15.30 -21.82
CA ALA A 3 3.04 14.11 -21.31
C ALA A 3 3.83 14.41 -20.03
N VAL A 4 3.81 13.46 -19.09
CA VAL A 4 4.65 13.46 -17.89
C VAL A 4 6.11 13.31 -18.33
N TYR A 5 6.93 14.35 -18.10
CA TYR A 5 8.35 14.38 -18.50
C TYR A 5 9.26 14.49 -17.27
N GLY A 6 9.97 13.41 -16.97
CA GLY A 6 10.87 13.28 -15.82
C GLY A 6 11.48 11.91 -15.75
N THR A 7 12.52 11.79 -14.94
CA THR A 7 13.29 10.55 -14.84
C THR A 7 12.80 9.63 -13.75
N SER A 8 11.93 10.06 -12.83
CA SER A 8 11.45 9.20 -11.75
C SER A 8 10.13 9.69 -11.15
N ILE A 9 9.23 8.73 -10.95
CA ILE A 9 8.04 8.80 -10.13
C ILE A 9 8.08 7.55 -9.28
N MET A 10 7.93 7.69 -7.96
CA MET A 10 8.00 6.57 -7.03
C MET A 10 6.87 6.59 -6.00
N PHE A 11 6.53 5.38 -5.57
CA PHE A 11 5.52 5.10 -4.57
C PHE A 11 6.08 4.11 -3.57
N GLY A 12 5.84 4.31 -2.29
CA GLY A 12 6.40 3.42 -1.29
C GLY A 12 6.06 3.77 0.13
N ILE A 13 6.87 3.24 1.02
CA ILE A 13 6.84 3.55 2.44
C ILE A 13 8.22 3.97 2.91
N ALA A 14 8.26 4.77 3.97
CA ALA A 14 9.50 5.30 4.50
C ALA A 14 9.42 5.52 6.02
N THR A 15 10.58 5.56 6.66
CA THR A 15 10.71 6.04 8.03
C THR A 15 10.75 7.56 8.05
N ASN A 16 10.64 8.17 9.23
CA ASN A 16 10.82 9.61 9.41
C ASN A 16 12.26 10.11 9.15
N LYS A 17 13.22 9.22 8.88
CA LYS A 17 14.62 9.55 8.57
C LYS A 17 14.92 9.54 7.08
N GLN A 18 13.96 9.17 6.23
CA GLN A 18 14.14 9.15 4.79
C GLN A 18 14.51 10.53 4.25
N LYS A 19 15.50 10.55 3.36
CA LYS A 19 15.89 11.75 2.61
C LYS A 19 14.72 12.22 1.74
N LEU A 20 14.30 13.47 1.92
CA LEU A 20 13.12 14.06 1.25
C LEU A 20 13.45 14.84 -0.03
N THR A 21 14.71 15.23 -0.22
CA THR A 21 15.15 16.02 -1.38
C THR A 21 16.47 15.49 -1.91
N SER A 22 16.71 15.69 -3.21
CA SER A 22 17.97 15.37 -3.87
C SER A 22 18.28 16.46 -4.89
N GLU A 23 19.55 16.83 -5.01
CA GLU A 23 20.02 17.75 -6.06
C GLU A 23 20.10 17.08 -7.43
N ASN A 24 20.11 15.73 -7.45
CA ASN A 24 20.10 14.92 -8.64
C ASN A 24 18.73 14.30 -8.91
N PHE A 25 18.41 14.15 -10.19
CA PHE A 25 17.25 13.44 -10.69
C PHE A 25 17.39 11.92 -10.47
N THR A 26 17.03 11.45 -9.27
CA THR A 26 17.24 10.06 -8.81
C THR A 26 15.96 9.43 -8.30
N ASP A 27 15.94 8.10 -8.29
CA ASP A 27 15.01 7.30 -7.49
C ASP A 27 15.29 7.55 -6.00
N LEU A 28 14.46 8.39 -5.36
CA LEU A 28 14.71 8.92 -4.02
C LEU A 28 14.30 7.95 -2.91
N ILE A 29 13.14 7.31 -3.03
CA ILE A 29 12.63 6.40 -2.01
C ILE A 29 13.43 5.10 -2.09
N GLY A 30 14.11 4.74 -1.00
CA GLY A 30 14.99 3.56 -0.98
C GLY A 30 16.40 3.81 -1.51
N ILE A 31 16.80 5.08 -1.71
CA ILE A 31 18.21 5.47 -1.93
C ILE A 31 19.10 5.06 -0.74
N ASP A 32 18.51 4.96 0.44
CA ASP A 32 19.12 4.46 1.67
C ASP A 32 18.21 3.38 2.31
N HIS A 33 18.55 2.94 3.52
CA HIS A 33 17.80 1.94 4.28
C HIS A 33 16.50 2.48 4.90
N ASN A 34 16.18 3.77 4.75
CA ASN A 34 15.03 4.40 5.38
C ASN A 34 13.77 4.38 4.50
N GLY A 35 13.86 3.87 3.27
CA GLY A 35 12.72 3.78 2.35
C GLY A 35 12.65 2.47 1.57
N TRP A 36 11.43 2.13 1.17
CA TRP A 36 11.09 0.99 0.31
C TRP A 36 10.18 1.51 -0.79
N GLY A 37 10.72 1.64 -2.01
CA GLY A 37 10.06 2.33 -3.11
C GLY A 37 9.92 1.48 -4.36
N LEU A 38 8.84 1.69 -5.10
CA LEU A 38 8.64 1.23 -6.47
C LEU A 38 8.74 2.46 -7.39
N ALA A 39 9.68 2.44 -8.32
CA ALA A 39 9.74 3.40 -9.42
C ALA A 39 8.76 3.00 -10.53
N HIS A 40 8.17 3.98 -11.21
CA HIS A 40 7.21 3.74 -12.30
C HIS A 40 7.77 2.89 -13.45
N HIS A 41 9.10 2.84 -13.63
CA HIS A 41 9.78 1.96 -14.58
C HIS A 41 9.75 0.46 -14.21
N GLY A 42 9.17 0.11 -13.05
CA GLY A 42 9.02 -1.28 -12.60
C GLY A 42 10.14 -1.81 -11.71
N LEU A 43 11.01 -0.93 -11.20
CA LEU A 43 12.11 -1.28 -10.30
C LEU A 43 11.76 -0.99 -8.84
N LEU A 44 12.05 -1.96 -7.97
CA LEU A 44 12.04 -1.76 -6.52
C LEU A 44 13.38 -1.23 -6.06
N TRP A 45 13.35 -0.31 -5.11
CA TRP A 45 14.52 0.34 -4.52
C TRP A 45 14.49 0.23 -2.99
N HIS A 46 15.60 -0.21 -2.42
CA HIS A 46 15.85 -0.19 -0.98
C HIS A 46 17.36 -0.29 -0.71
N ASN A 47 17.85 0.51 0.24
CA ASN A 47 19.27 0.54 0.63
C ASN A 47 20.22 0.79 -0.57
N GLY A 48 19.79 1.65 -1.51
CA GLY A 48 20.55 1.98 -2.71
C GLY A 48 20.63 0.86 -3.75
N ILE A 49 19.94 -0.27 -3.54
CA ILE A 49 19.93 -1.41 -4.45
C ILE A 49 18.59 -1.47 -5.16
N SER A 50 18.64 -1.69 -6.48
CA SER A 50 17.46 -1.87 -7.31
C SER A 50 17.28 -3.33 -7.76
N ARG A 51 16.01 -3.75 -7.94
CA ARG A 51 15.67 -5.03 -8.57
C ARG A 51 14.40 -4.93 -9.40
N SER A 52 14.30 -5.75 -10.44
CA SER A 52 13.07 -5.84 -11.25
C SER A 52 11.93 -6.45 -10.45
N TYR A 53 10.71 -5.93 -10.68
CA TYR A 53 9.49 -6.39 -10.03
C TYR A 53 8.31 -6.40 -10.99
N LEU A 54 8.06 -5.30 -11.70
CA LEU A 54 7.05 -5.29 -12.74
C LEU A 54 7.63 -5.86 -14.05
N LEU A 55 6.83 -6.68 -14.73
CA LEU A 55 7.18 -7.15 -16.08
C LEU A 55 7.18 -6.01 -17.11
N LYS A 56 6.38 -4.98 -16.87
CA LYS A 56 6.25 -3.80 -17.72
C LYS A 56 6.22 -2.53 -16.86
N PRO A 57 6.83 -1.42 -17.32
CA PRO A 57 6.67 -0.11 -16.71
C PRO A 57 5.20 0.31 -16.61
N ILE A 58 4.92 1.22 -15.68
CA ILE A 58 3.66 1.93 -15.59
C ILE A 58 3.64 2.99 -16.70
N GLU A 59 2.62 2.95 -17.55
CA GLU A 59 2.49 3.82 -18.72
C GLU A 59 2.33 5.30 -18.32
N PRO A 60 3.22 6.22 -18.74
CA PRO A 60 3.25 7.60 -18.26
C PRO A 60 2.12 8.49 -18.82
N LEU A 61 1.39 8.03 -19.85
CA LEU A 61 0.36 8.81 -20.54
C LEU A 61 -1.07 8.49 -20.10
N GLN A 62 -1.25 7.51 -19.21
CA GLN A 62 -2.57 7.10 -18.73
C GLN A 62 -2.65 7.29 -17.21
N PRO A 63 -3.79 7.78 -16.68
CA PRO A 63 -4.05 7.69 -15.25
C PRO A 63 -4.02 6.23 -14.83
N VAL A 64 -3.29 5.93 -13.76
CA VAL A 64 -3.17 4.58 -13.20
C VAL A 64 -3.45 4.66 -11.71
N LEU A 65 -4.23 3.70 -11.20
CA LEU A 65 -4.44 3.53 -9.77
C LEU A 65 -3.36 2.62 -9.21
N VAL A 66 -2.48 3.16 -8.37
CA VAL A 66 -1.46 2.38 -7.65
C VAL A 66 -1.92 2.15 -6.22
N GLY A 67 -2.19 0.88 -5.88
CA GLY A 67 -2.44 0.44 -4.52
C GLY A 67 -1.14 0.17 -3.77
N LEU A 68 -1.07 0.66 -2.53
CA LEU A 68 0.04 0.45 -1.61
C LEU A 68 -0.46 -0.37 -0.42
N GLU A 69 -0.08 -1.63 -0.36
CA GLU A 69 -0.64 -2.62 0.57
C GLU A 69 0.43 -3.04 1.58
N PHE A 70 0.40 -2.42 2.75
CA PHE A 70 1.36 -2.71 3.81
C PHE A 70 0.74 -3.64 4.86
N ASP A 71 1.30 -4.83 5.01
CA ASP A 71 0.95 -5.77 6.07
C ASP A 71 1.85 -5.53 7.29
N ALA A 72 1.26 -4.96 8.34
CA ALA A 72 1.98 -4.63 9.57
C ALA A 72 2.35 -5.87 10.41
N ASP A 73 1.66 -7.00 10.23
CA ASP A 73 1.89 -8.25 10.96
C ASP A 73 2.93 -9.11 10.26
N ALA A 74 2.78 -9.33 8.95
CA ALA A 74 3.75 -10.07 8.13
C ALA A 74 4.99 -9.24 7.78
N ARG A 75 4.93 -7.91 7.95
CA ARG A 75 5.99 -6.96 7.60
C ARG A 75 6.37 -7.01 6.13
N THR A 76 5.36 -7.06 5.28
CA THR A 76 5.48 -7.08 3.83
C THR A 76 4.85 -5.83 3.22
N LEU A 77 5.35 -5.46 2.05
CA LEU A 77 4.74 -4.44 1.20
C LEU A 77 4.46 -5.06 -0.16
N SER A 78 3.21 -5.00 -0.60
CA SER A 78 2.77 -5.32 -1.96
C SER A 78 2.24 -4.09 -2.67
N TYR A 79 2.19 -4.18 -3.99
CA TYR A 79 1.58 -3.17 -4.84
C TYR A 79 0.49 -3.80 -5.70
N SER A 80 -0.56 -3.03 -5.96
CA SER A 80 -1.53 -3.32 -7.00
C SER A 80 -1.56 -2.20 -8.05
N ILE A 81 -1.79 -2.56 -9.30
CA ILE A 81 -1.90 -1.63 -10.43
C ILE A 81 -3.26 -1.86 -11.05
N ASP A 82 -4.11 -0.83 -11.06
CA ASP A 82 -5.50 -0.91 -11.51
C ASP A 82 -6.26 -2.09 -10.89
N ASN A 83 -6.10 -2.25 -9.56
CA ASN A 83 -6.65 -3.32 -8.73
C ASN A 83 -6.11 -4.74 -9.03
N GLN A 84 -5.08 -4.89 -9.86
CA GLN A 84 -4.40 -6.15 -10.06
C GLN A 84 -3.17 -6.26 -9.14
N SER A 85 -3.09 -7.31 -8.32
CA SER A 85 -1.93 -7.54 -7.44
C SER A 85 -0.68 -7.87 -8.25
N MET A 86 0.44 -7.24 -7.87
CA MET A 86 1.76 -7.48 -8.46
C MET A 86 2.63 -8.41 -7.60
N GLY A 87 2.08 -8.99 -6.52
CA GLY A 87 2.79 -9.84 -5.58
C GLY A 87 3.49 -9.06 -4.46
N ILE A 88 4.34 -9.74 -3.69
CA ILE A 88 5.07 -9.10 -2.58
C ILE A 88 6.32 -8.41 -3.14
N ALA A 89 6.40 -7.11 -2.95
CA ALA A 89 7.56 -6.31 -3.34
C ALA A 89 8.67 -6.37 -2.29
N PHE A 90 8.33 -6.19 -1.00
CA PHE A 90 9.32 -6.19 0.09
C PHE A 90 8.89 -7.10 1.23
N HIS A 91 9.88 -7.69 1.89
CA HIS A 91 9.73 -8.54 3.07
C HIS A 91 10.56 -7.98 4.22
N SER A 92 10.28 -8.45 5.44
CA SER A 92 11.11 -8.18 6.62
C SER A 92 11.29 -6.69 6.95
N ILE A 93 10.25 -5.89 6.75
CA ILE A 93 10.27 -4.46 7.10
C ILE A 93 10.35 -4.31 8.64
N PRO A 94 11.29 -3.54 9.22
CA PRO A 94 11.51 -3.49 10.68
C PRO A 94 10.26 -3.12 11.48
N ARG A 95 9.96 -3.82 12.59
CA ARG A 95 8.75 -3.59 13.40
C ARG A 95 8.80 -2.33 14.26
N ASP A 96 9.96 -2.03 14.83
CA ASP A 96 10.10 -1.04 15.91
C ASP A 96 10.31 0.39 15.40
N ILE A 97 10.00 0.64 14.13
CA ILE A 97 10.20 1.93 13.47
C ILE A 97 8.87 2.36 12.87
N PRO A 98 8.42 3.61 13.11
CA PRO A 98 7.22 4.12 12.47
C PRO A 98 7.43 4.20 10.95
N ILE A 99 6.42 3.75 10.21
CA ILE A 99 6.40 3.70 8.76
C ILE A 99 5.29 4.61 8.24
N TYR A 100 5.61 5.40 7.23
CA TYR A 100 4.73 6.37 6.59
C TYR A 100 4.63 6.08 5.10
N PRO A 101 3.45 6.28 4.47
CA PRO A 101 3.37 6.29 3.01
C PRO A 101 4.24 7.43 2.46
N ALA A 102 4.92 7.17 1.35
CA ALA A 102 5.83 8.10 0.71
C ALA A 102 5.64 8.08 -0.81
N VAL A 103 5.71 9.27 -1.41
CA VAL A 103 5.75 9.46 -2.87
C VAL A 103 6.85 10.45 -3.22
N SER A 104 7.47 10.28 -4.37
CA SER A 104 8.44 11.24 -4.90
C SER A 104 8.28 11.38 -6.40
N SER A 105 8.48 12.58 -6.93
CA SER A 105 8.47 12.83 -8.37
C SER A 105 9.55 13.83 -8.74
N THR A 106 10.29 13.50 -9.80
CA THR A 106 11.11 14.46 -10.55
C THR A 106 10.46 14.88 -11.85
N SER A 107 9.25 14.38 -12.12
CA SER A 107 8.56 14.60 -13.38
C SER A 107 7.73 15.87 -13.38
N ALA A 108 8.03 16.73 -14.35
CA ALA A 108 7.20 17.87 -14.66
C ALA A 108 5.79 17.39 -15.01
N HIS A 109 4.79 18.13 -14.53
CA HIS A 109 3.37 17.89 -14.78
C HIS A 109 2.80 16.57 -14.22
N SER A 110 3.52 15.84 -13.37
CA SER A 110 2.91 14.73 -12.63
C SER A 110 1.97 15.25 -11.55
N ALA A 111 0.77 14.69 -11.46
CA ALA A 111 -0.15 14.90 -10.35
C ALA A 111 -0.41 13.55 -9.66
N MET A 112 -0.39 13.55 -8.33
CA MET A 112 -0.72 12.37 -7.53
C MET A 112 -1.82 12.76 -6.56
N ILE A 113 -2.86 11.93 -6.47
CA ILE A 113 -4.01 12.15 -5.60
C ILE A 113 -4.17 10.92 -4.74
N LEU A 114 -4.19 11.09 -3.42
CA LEU A 114 -4.55 10.01 -2.51
C LEU A 114 -6.08 9.83 -2.55
N GLN A 115 -6.53 8.80 -3.27
CA GLN A 115 -7.97 8.55 -3.46
C GLN A 115 -8.60 7.83 -2.27
N HIS A 116 -7.94 6.78 -1.77
CA HIS A 116 -8.45 5.96 -0.66
C HIS A 116 -7.33 5.64 0.33
N ARG A 117 -7.67 5.72 1.62
CA ARG A 117 -6.87 5.14 2.70
C ARG A 117 -7.74 4.09 3.38
N CYS A 118 -7.29 2.83 3.31
CA CYS A 118 -7.90 1.75 4.07
C CYS A 118 -6.91 1.30 5.15
N GLN A 119 -7.40 1.06 6.35
CA GLN A 119 -6.62 0.43 7.42
C GLN A 119 -7.39 -0.80 7.87
N LEU A 120 -6.92 -1.98 7.45
CA LEU A 120 -7.53 -3.25 7.82
C LEU A 120 -6.96 -3.74 9.15
N CYS A 121 -7.14 -2.96 10.22
CA CYS A 121 -6.90 -3.47 11.56
C CYS A 121 -8.08 -4.33 11.96
N SER A 122 -8.07 -5.62 11.60
CA SER A 122 -9.11 -6.53 12.06
C SER A 122 -8.80 -6.90 13.51
N SER A 123 -9.43 -6.25 14.48
CA SER A 123 -9.41 -6.78 15.84
C SER A 123 -9.94 -8.22 15.82
N LEU A 124 -9.51 -9.09 16.77
CA LEU A 124 -10.09 -10.43 16.90
C LEU A 124 -11.64 -10.36 16.90
N ARG A 125 -12.17 -9.31 17.54
CA ARG A 125 -13.61 -8.99 17.52
C ARG A 125 -14.15 -8.80 16.10
N GLU A 126 -13.55 -7.97 15.26
CA GLU A 126 -14.00 -7.79 13.86
C GLU A 126 -13.84 -9.04 13.02
N ILE A 127 -12.79 -9.82 13.26
CA ILE A 127 -12.61 -11.13 12.61
C ILE A 127 -13.77 -12.06 13.01
N CYS A 128 -14.05 -12.20 14.31
CA CYS A 128 -15.16 -12.99 14.81
C CYS A 128 -16.51 -12.51 14.25
N LEU A 129 -16.77 -11.19 14.25
CA LEU A 129 -18.01 -10.62 13.69
C LEU A 129 -18.13 -10.92 12.20
N ARG A 130 -17.05 -10.80 11.42
CA ARG A 130 -17.03 -11.13 9.99
C ARG A 130 -17.33 -12.61 9.75
N VAL A 131 -16.73 -13.51 10.51
CA VAL A 131 -17.00 -14.95 10.43
C VAL A 131 -18.47 -15.24 10.76
N ILE A 132 -19.00 -14.67 11.85
CA ILE A 132 -20.42 -14.83 12.23
C ILE A 132 -21.36 -14.35 11.12
N ARG A 133 -21.06 -13.22 10.46
CA ARG A 133 -21.83 -12.72 9.31
C ARG A 133 -21.80 -13.67 8.11
N SER A 134 -20.64 -14.28 7.83
CA SER A 134 -20.49 -15.21 6.71
C SER A 134 -21.09 -16.60 6.96
N THR A 135 -21.28 -16.98 8.23
CA THR A 135 -21.97 -18.23 8.58
C THR A 135 -23.49 -18.04 8.57
N HIS A 136 -24.24 -19.04 8.12
CA HIS A 136 -25.73 -19.11 8.13
C HIS A 136 -26.39 -18.99 9.53
N LEU A 137 -25.67 -18.56 10.58
CA LEU A 137 -26.23 -18.22 11.89
C LEU A 137 -27.17 -17.00 11.83
N PHE A 138 -27.08 -16.20 10.75
CA PHE A 138 -27.97 -15.08 10.45
C PHE A 138 -29.22 -15.44 9.64
N ASP A 139 -29.43 -16.71 9.27
CA ASP A 139 -30.68 -17.15 8.63
C ASP A 139 -31.81 -17.21 9.67
N ASN A 140 -32.44 -16.06 9.92
CA ASN A 140 -33.78 -15.75 10.47
C ASN A 140 -34.38 -16.59 11.63
N THR A 141 -33.68 -17.58 12.17
CA THR A 141 -34.21 -18.61 13.08
C THR A 141 -33.37 -18.78 14.35
N LYS A 142 -32.20 -18.11 14.44
CA LYS A 142 -31.24 -18.27 15.55
C LYS A 142 -30.79 -16.96 16.22
N HIS A 143 -31.52 -15.86 16.00
CA HIS A 143 -31.27 -14.58 16.72
C HIS A 143 -31.35 -14.72 18.25
N GLN A 144 -31.91 -15.80 18.79
CA GLN A 144 -31.99 -16.06 20.23
C GLN A 144 -30.70 -16.62 20.86
N LEU A 145 -29.69 -17.01 20.08
CA LEU A 145 -28.48 -17.63 20.61
C LEU A 145 -27.33 -16.63 20.88
N LEU A 146 -27.42 -15.42 20.34
CA LEU A 146 -26.38 -14.39 20.51
C LEU A 146 -26.85 -13.30 21.48
N PRO A 147 -25.98 -12.83 22.40
CA PRO A 147 -26.30 -11.70 23.26
C PRO A 147 -26.74 -10.46 22.45
N HIS A 148 -27.76 -9.73 22.93
CA HIS A 148 -28.35 -8.59 22.22
C HIS A 148 -27.35 -7.51 21.78
N HIS A 149 -26.28 -7.30 22.54
CA HIS A 149 -25.24 -6.32 22.19
C HIS A 149 -24.44 -6.73 20.93
N LEU A 150 -24.24 -8.03 20.71
CA LEU A 150 -23.56 -8.56 19.51
C LEU A 150 -24.45 -8.47 18.27
N ILE A 151 -25.76 -8.72 18.41
CA ILE A 151 -26.73 -8.61 17.30
C ILE A 151 -26.76 -7.18 16.75
N ARG A 152 -26.80 -6.16 17.61
CA ARG A 152 -26.75 -4.75 17.19
C ARG A 152 -25.49 -4.41 16.41
N GLN A 153 -24.35 -4.99 16.78
CA GLN A 153 -23.07 -4.76 16.11
C GLN A 153 -22.97 -5.50 14.77
N LEU A 154 -23.68 -6.62 14.63
CA LEU A 154 -23.70 -7.38 13.38
C LEU A 154 -24.59 -6.72 12.31
N MET A 155 -25.53 -5.84 12.69
CA MET A 155 -26.47 -5.13 11.80
C MET A 155 -26.01 -3.74 11.29
N GLN A 156 -24.85 -3.23 11.73
CA GLN A 156 -24.25 -1.96 11.28
C GLN A 156 -23.17 -2.20 10.21
#